data_AF-A0AAV5M507-F1
#
_entry.id   AF-A0AAV5M507-F1
#
_cell.length_a   1.000
_cell.length_b   1.000
_cell.length_c   1.000
_cell.angle_alpha   90.00
_cell.angle_beta   90.00
_cell.angle_gamma   90.00
#
_symmetry.space_group_name_H-M   'P 1'
#
loop_
_entity.id
_entity.type
_entity.pdbx_description
1 polymer ?
#
loop_
_entity_poly.entity_id
_entity_poly.type
_entity_poly.pdbx_seq_one_letter_code
_entity_poly.pdbx_strand_id
1 'polypeptide(L)'
;MLGSGRPFLVEIQNARQIPSEAIVKEIEARINGLENKLVRVKNLKVVGSEGRTMMREGESEKQKQYAALVWISHPLDDKDLKTISLLKDVQIMQKTPIRSTS
;
A
#
# COMPACT_ATOMS: atom_id res chain seq x y z
N MET A 1 2.59 5.52 -1.66
CA MET A 1 1.92 4.30 -2.19
C MET A 1 1.37 4.66 -3.54
N LEU A 2 1.80 3.99 -4.60
CA LEU A 2 1.28 4.21 -5.95
C LEU A 2 0.29 3.08 -6.29
N GLY A 3 -0.64 3.32 -7.22
CA GLY A 3 -1.66 2.35 -7.60
C GLY A 3 -2.94 2.42 -6.74
N SER A 4 -3.49 1.26 -6.36
CA SER A 4 -4.78 1.16 -5.67
C SER A 4 -4.74 1.53 -4.18
N GLY A 5 -3.59 1.86 -3.62
CA GLY A 5 -3.40 2.16 -2.19
C GLY A 5 -3.16 0.90 -1.35
N ARG A 6 -2.98 1.06 -0.03
CA ARG A 6 -2.97 -0.08 0.89
C ARG A 6 -4.24 -0.07 1.74
N PRO A 7 -4.87 -1.23 1.94
CA PRO A 7 -5.94 -1.38 2.92
C PRO A 7 -5.45 -0.96 4.31
N PHE A 8 -6.35 -0.38 5.09
CA PHE A 8 -6.14 -0.03 6.49
C PHE A 8 -7.43 -0.20 7.27
N LEU A 9 -7.31 -0.31 8.59
CA LEU A 9 -8.41 -0.40 9.52
C LEU A 9 -8.20 0.61 10.66
N VAL A 10 -9.27 1.27 11.07
CA VAL A 10 -9.28 2.13 12.28
C VAL A 10 -10.35 1.57 13.22
N GLU A 11 -9.94 1.22 14.43
CA GLU A 11 -10.85 0.78 15.48
C GLU A 11 -11.24 1.97 16.35
N ILE A 12 -12.54 2.27 16.44
CA ILE A 12 -13.07 3.32 17.31
C ILE A 12 -13.55 2.66 18.60
N GLN A 13 -12.81 2.86 19.68
CA GLN A 13 -13.18 2.33 20.98
C GLN A 13 -14.32 3.15 21.61
N ASN A 14 -15.23 2.46 22.32
CA ASN A 14 -16.38 3.06 23.01
C ASN A 14 -17.26 3.95 22.09
N ALA A 15 -17.48 3.50 20.85
CA ALA A 15 -18.33 4.21 19.91
C ALA A 15 -19.78 4.25 20.43
N ARG A 16 -20.32 5.47 20.59
CA ARG A 16 -21.71 5.68 21.05
C ARG A 16 -22.74 5.66 19.92
N GLN A 17 -22.27 5.82 18.68
CA GLN A 17 -23.09 5.87 17.47
C GLN A 17 -22.32 5.24 16.31
N ILE A 18 -23.05 4.57 15.42
CA ILE A 18 -22.52 4.04 14.17
C ILE A 18 -22.88 5.05 13.06
N PRO A 19 -21.91 5.55 12.28
CA PRO A 19 -22.19 6.52 11.24
C PRO A 19 -22.97 5.87 10.09
N SER A 20 -23.86 6.65 9.47
CA SER A 20 -24.50 6.27 8.21
C SER A 20 -23.50 6.33 7.05
N GLU A 21 -23.83 5.69 5.93
CA GLU A 21 -22.98 5.70 4.73
C GLU A 21 -22.73 7.13 4.21
N ALA A 22 -23.71 8.03 4.34
CA ALA A 22 -23.57 9.43 3.95
C ALA A 22 -22.49 10.15 4.77
N ILE A 23 -22.48 9.94 6.10
CA ILE A 23 -21.47 10.50 6.99
C ILE A 23 -20.09 9.94 6.66
N VAL A 24 -19.98 8.64 6.36
CA VAL A 24 -18.71 8.02 5.97
C VAL A 24 -18.16 8.63 4.67
N LYS A 25 -19.02 8.90 3.68
CA LYS A 25 -18.63 9.60 2.44
C LYS A 25 -18.18 11.03 2.70
N GLU A 26 -18.84 11.75 3.61
CA GLU A 26 -18.42 13.09 4.03
C GLU A 26 -17.04 13.07 4.70
N ILE A 27 -16.78 12.10 5.57
CA ILE A 27 -15.47 11.90 6.20
C ILE A 27 -14.40 11.66 5.13
N GLU A 28 -14.67 10.81 4.14
CA GLU A 28 -13.74 10.56 3.02
C GLU A 28 -13.42 11.86 2.26
N ALA A 29 -14.45 12.63 1.90
CA ALA A 29 -14.29 13.90 1.20
C ALA A 29 -13.50 14.91 2.03
N ARG A 30 -13.77 14.99 3.34
CA ARG A 30 -13.08 15.90 4.25
C ARG A 30 -11.60 15.56 4.40
N ILE A 31 -11.25 14.28 4.55
CA ILE A 31 -9.84 13.83 4.61
C ILE A 31 -9.11 14.22 3.32
N ASN A 32 -9.73 13.96 2.16
CA ASN A 32 -9.15 14.25 0.86
C ASN A 32 -9.09 15.75 0.51
N GLY A 33 -9.90 16.58 1.18
CA GLY A 33 -9.95 18.03 1.01
C GLY A 33 -8.93 18.81 1.84
N LEU A 34 -8.19 18.16 2.75
CA LEU A 34 -7.16 18.82 3.56
C LEU A 34 -6.03 19.37 2.69
N GLU A 35 -5.47 20.52 3.07
CA GLU A 35 -4.46 21.26 2.27
C GLU A 35 -3.15 20.47 2.09
N ASN A 36 -2.74 19.74 3.14
CA ASN A 36 -1.51 18.95 3.18
C ASN A 36 -1.68 17.58 2.51
N LYS A 37 -2.03 17.53 1.21
CA LYS A 37 -2.41 16.36 0.37
C LYS A 37 -1.40 15.20 0.25
N LEU A 38 -0.66 14.89 1.31
CA LEU A 38 0.31 13.81 1.44
C LEU A 38 -0.33 12.43 1.37
N VAL A 39 -1.59 12.31 1.79
CA VAL A 39 -2.37 11.07 1.79
C VAL A 39 -3.73 11.34 1.17
N ARG A 40 -4.25 10.33 0.46
CA ARG A 40 -5.64 10.25 0.06
C ARG A 40 -6.22 8.91 0.49
N VAL A 41 -7.49 8.94 0.87
CA VAL A 41 -8.28 7.77 1.22
C VAL A 41 -9.33 7.53 0.15
N LYS A 42 -9.79 6.29 0.03
CA LYS A 42 -10.88 5.90 -0.84
C LYS A 42 -11.54 4.64 -0.32
N ASN A 43 -12.80 4.41 -0.68
CA ASN A 43 -13.57 3.24 -0.30
C ASN A 43 -13.70 3.09 1.23
N LEU A 44 -13.84 4.20 1.95
CA LEU A 44 -14.16 4.15 3.38
C LEU A 44 -15.52 3.49 3.58
N LYS A 45 -15.55 2.53 4.51
CA LYS A 45 -16.76 1.80 4.89
C LYS A 45 -16.68 1.39 6.36
N VAL A 46 -17.82 1.31 7.02
CA VAL A 46 -17.94 0.64 8.31
C VAL A 46 -17.86 -0.86 8.05
N VAL A 47 -17.05 -1.56 8.84
CA VAL A 47 -16.89 -3.01 8.78
C VAL A 47 -17.11 -3.60 10.17
N GLY A 48 -17.65 -4.83 10.22
CA GLY A 48 -17.78 -5.60 11.45
C GLY A 48 -16.47 -6.31 11.83
N SER A 49 -16.60 -7.37 12.62
CA SER A 49 -15.48 -8.20 13.09
C SER A 49 -14.66 -8.80 11.95
N GLU A 50 -15.26 -9.00 10.77
CA GLU A 50 -14.62 -9.49 9.55
C GLU A 50 -13.53 -8.57 9.00
N GLY A 51 -13.50 -7.29 9.41
CA GLY A 51 -12.46 -6.34 9.03
C GLY A 51 -11.04 -6.83 9.34
N ARG A 52 -10.87 -7.52 10.48
CA ARG A 52 -9.57 -8.08 10.90
C ARG A 52 -9.12 -9.24 10.00
N THR A 53 -10.06 -10.09 9.59
CA THR A 53 -9.79 -11.22 8.70
C THR A 53 -9.37 -10.72 7.32
N MET A 54 -10.12 -9.77 6.74
CA MET A 54 -9.78 -9.16 5.45
C MET A 54 -8.38 -8.53 5.44
N MET A 55 -7.99 -7.86 6.53
CA MET A 55 -6.65 -7.28 6.66
C MET A 55 -5.54 -8.34 6.71
N ARG A 56 -5.77 -9.47 7.39
CA ARG A 56 -4.80 -10.59 7.48
C ARG A 56 -4.67 -11.35 6.17
N GLU A 57 -5.79 -11.59 5.49
CA GLU A 57 -5.80 -12.28 4.20
C GLU A 57 -5.08 -11.45 3.12
N GLY A 58 -5.36 -10.14 3.05
CA GLY A 58 -4.65 -9.22 2.17
C GLY A 58 -3.16 -9.03 2.50
N GLU A 59 -2.74 -9.38 3.72
CA GLU A 59 -1.31 -9.47 4.05
C GLU A 59 -0.68 -10.72 3.44
N SER A 60 -1.40 -11.84 3.32
CA SER A 60 -0.89 -13.15 2.88
C SER A 60 -0.77 -13.28 1.36
N GLU A 61 -1.64 -12.61 0.58
CA GLU A 61 -1.55 -12.57 -0.89
C GLU A 61 -0.51 -11.54 -1.36
N LYS A 62 0.77 -11.95 -1.36
CA LYS A 62 1.94 -11.04 -1.39
C LYS A 62 2.54 -10.74 -2.76
N GLN A 63 1.74 -10.55 -3.82
CA GLN A 63 2.29 -9.89 -5.02
C GLN A 63 2.32 -8.38 -4.80
N LYS A 64 3.53 -7.83 -4.66
CA LYS A 64 3.74 -6.39 -4.46
C LYS A 64 4.43 -5.80 -5.67
N GLN A 65 3.87 -4.71 -6.17
CA GLN A 65 4.47 -3.92 -7.24
C GLN A 65 5.26 -2.75 -6.63
N TYR A 66 6.44 -2.51 -7.16
CA TYR A 66 7.32 -1.44 -6.74
C TYR A 66 7.83 -0.69 -7.97
N ALA A 67 8.03 0.61 -7.82
CA ALA A 67 8.80 1.43 -8.74
C ALA A 67 9.97 2.00 -7.95
N ALA A 68 11.17 1.93 -8.53
CA ALA A 68 12.38 2.49 -7.95
C ALA A 68 13.09 3.33 -9.02
N LEU A 69 13.61 4.48 -8.62
CA LEU A 69 14.60 5.19 -9.41
C LEU A 69 15.97 4.56 -9.10
N VAL A 70 16.60 3.98 -10.11
CA VAL A 70 17.91 3.32 -9.98
C VAL A 70 18.95 4.18 -10.66
N TRP A 71 20.03 4.49 -9.95
CA TRP A 71 21.21 5.13 -10.53
C TRP A 71 22.25 4.08 -10.86
N ILE A 72 22.86 4.20 -12.03
CA ILE A 72 23.93 3.32 -12.53
C ILE A 72 25.11 4.22 -12.90
N SER A 73 26.33 3.76 -12.62
CA SER A 73 27.56 4.54 -12.82
C SER A 73 27.96 4.73 -14.28
N HIS A 74 27.33 4.01 -15.21
CA HIS A 74 27.58 4.08 -16.65
C HIS A 74 26.28 4.34 -17.42
N PRO A 75 26.37 4.84 -18.68
CA PRO A 75 25.22 4.93 -19.56
C PRO A 75 24.59 3.55 -19.79
N LEU A 76 23.26 3.50 -19.81
CA LEU A 76 22.49 2.32 -20.17
C LEU A 76 22.52 2.12 -21.68
N ASP A 77 22.72 0.88 -22.12
CA ASP A 77 22.52 0.48 -23.52
C ASP A 77 21.31 -0.46 -23.71
N ASP A 78 20.99 -0.76 -24.97
CA ASP A 78 19.86 -1.63 -25.30
C ASP A 78 20.03 -3.06 -24.77
N LYS A 79 21.27 -3.52 -24.59
CA LYS A 79 21.55 -4.86 -24.06
C LYS A 79 21.25 -4.93 -22.57
N ASP A 80 21.56 -3.87 -21.82
CA ASP A 80 21.22 -3.76 -20.41
C ASP A 80 19.70 -3.82 -20.21
N LEU A 81 18.95 -3.00 -20.97
CA LEU A 81 17.49 -2.97 -20.91
C LEU A 81 16.86 -4.31 -21.28
N LYS A 82 17.40 -4.96 -22.34
CA LYS A 82 16.95 -6.29 -22.74
C LYS A 82 17.19 -7.30 -21.64
N THR A 83 18.37 -7.29 -21.02
CA THR A 83 18.72 -8.19 -19.91
C THR A 83 17.74 -8.02 -18.74
N ILE A 84 17.46 -6.79 -18.34
CA ILE A 84 16.50 -6.49 -17.25
C ILE A 84 15.10 -6.99 -17.60
N SER A 85 14.62 -6.78 -18.82
CA SER A 85 13.27 -7.20 -19.25
C SER A 85 13.07 -8.72 -19.32
N LEU A 86 14.16 -9.47 -19.47
CA LEU A 86 14.16 -10.94 -19.51
C LEU A 86 14.12 -11.56 -18.10
N LEU A 87 14.46 -10.80 -17.05
CA LEU A 87 14.39 -11.27 -15.67
C LEU A 87 12.92 -11.43 -15.24
N LYS A 88 12.47 -12.69 -15.22
CA LYS A 88 11.16 -13.10 -14.72
C LYS A 88 11.33 -14.25 -13.74
N ASP A 89 10.47 -14.29 -12.73
CA ASP A 89 10.42 -15.37 -11.74
C ASP A 89 11.78 -15.71 -11.10
N VAL A 90 12.59 -14.67 -10.87
CA VAL A 90 13.92 -14.80 -10.28
C VAL A 90 13.81 -15.18 -8.81
N GLN A 91 14.38 -16.34 -8.44
CA GLN A 91 14.47 -16.73 -7.05
C GLN A 91 15.60 -15.94 -6.36
N ILE A 92 15.23 -15.09 -5.41
CA ILE A 92 16.17 -14.27 -4.63
C ILE A 92 16.34 -14.89 -3.24
N MET A 93 17.57 -15.28 -2.89
CA MET A 93 17.92 -15.73 -1.54
C MET A 93 18.34 -14.52 -0.67
N GLN A 94 17.37 -13.88 -0.03
CA GLN A 94 17.60 -12.65 0.73
C GLN A 94 17.87 -12.92 2.22
N LYS A 95 19.03 -12.48 2.72
CA LYS A 95 19.32 -12.39 4.17
C LYS A 95 18.68 -11.14 4.77
N THR A 96 18.49 -11.12 6.08
CA THR A 96 18.00 -9.93 6.81
C THR A 96 18.88 -8.72 6.48
N PRO A 97 18.32 -7.61 5.95
CA PRO A 97 19.10 -6.41 5.68
C PRO A 97 19.73 -5.85 6.95
N ILE A 98 20.98 -5.35 6.86
CA ILE A 98 21.74 -4.79 8.00
C ILE A 98 20.96 -3.67 8.71
N ARG A 99 20.26 -2.83 7.95
CA ARG A 99 19.42 -1.74 8.48
C ARG A 99 18.17 -2.20 9.25
N SER A 100 17.88 -3.49 9.25
CA SER A 100 16.72 -4.09 9.93
C SER A 100 17.12 -4.81 11.21
N THR A 101 18.41 -4.99 11.47
CA THR A 101 18.92 -5.47 12.76
C THR A 101 19.19 -4.26 13.64
N SER A 102 18.28 -4.02 14.59
CA SER A 102 18.43 -3.06 15.69
C SER A 102 19.49 -3.51 16.69
#